data_AF-A0A937Q3E1-F1
#
_entry.id   AF-A0A937Q3E1-F1
#
_cell.length_a   1.000
_cell.length_b   1.000
_cell.length_c   1.000
_cell.angle_alpha   90.00
_cell.angle_beta   90.00
_cell.angle_gamma   90.00
#
_symmetry.space_group_name_H-M   'P 1'
#
loop_
_entity.id
_entity.type
_entity.pdbx_description
1 polymer ?
#
loop_
_entity_poly.entity_id
_entity_poly.type
_entity_poly.pdbx_seq_one_letter_code
_entity_poly.pdbx_strand_id
1 'polypeptide(L)'
;MATEAAKKCMEYGFAGLNLKEIFINTYVKNIPSRRVTEKVSMKKRKEFDKVVDQSGQIMRHVVYSLKKKRISDLGERWNPRPIKPLFKKQLTYDMR
;
A
#
# COMPACT_ATOMS: atom_id res chain seq x y z
N MET A 1 9.90 -11.69 0.75
CA MET A 1 8.96 -11.46 -0.37
C MET A 1 7.84 -10.47 -0.02
N ALA A 2 6.96 -10.70 0.96
CA ALA A 2 5.81 -9.80 1.23
C ALA A 2 6.17 -8.31 1.50
N THR A 3 7.22 -8.04 2.29
CA THR A 3 7.66 -6.66 2.58
C THR A 3 8.16 -5.92 1.34
N GLU A 4 8.84 -6.62 0.44
CA GLU A 4 9.38 -6.04 -0.78
C GLU A 4 8.28 -5.71 -1.79
N ALA A 5 7.33 -6.65 -1.96
CA ALA A 5 6.13 -6.41 -2.76
C ALA A 5 5.34 -5.20 -2.23
N ALA A 6 5.14 -5.11 -0.90
CA ALA A 6 4.49 -3.96 -0.29
C ALA A 6 5.23 -2.64 -0.60
N LYS A 7 6.57 -2.62 -0.48
CA LYS A 7 7.41 -1.46 -0.83
C LYS A 7 7.21 -1.04 -2.28
N LYS A 8 7.19 -1.99 -3.22
CA LYS A 8 6.96 -1.70 -4.64
C LYS A 8 5.56 -1.17 -4.93
N CYS A 9 4.54 -1.70 -4.27
CA CYS A 9 3.17 -1.17 -4.37
C CYS A 9 3.09 0.28 -3.85
N MET A 10 3.75 0.59 -2.72
CA MET A 10 3.78 1.97 -2.20
C MET A 10 4.56 2.92 -3.10
N GLU A 11 5.71 2.49 -3.61
CA GLU A 11 6.51 3.25 -4.59
C GLU A 11 5.65 3.60 -5.81
N TYR A 12 4.94 2.62 -6.37
CA TYR A 12 4.03 2.83 -7.49
C TYR A 12 2.85 3.74 -7.11
N GLY A 13 2.24 3.56 -5.94
CA GLY A 13 1.15 4.41 -5.48
C GLY A 13 1.56 5.88 -5.33
N PHE A 14 2.75 6.17 -4.78
CA PHE A 14 3.20 7.54 -4.57
C PHE A 14 3.84 8.19 -5.81
N ALA A 15 4.61 7.43 -6.59
CA ALA A 15 5.35 7.95 -7.73
C ALA A 15 4.59 7.77 -9.06
N GLY A 16 3.94 6.62 -9.26
CA GLY A 16 3.17 6.33 -10.48
C GLY A 16 1.76 6.92 -10.45
N LEU A 17 1.05 6.79 -9.33
CA LEU A 17 -0.35 7.25 -9.20
C LEU A 17 -0.50 8.58 -8.47
N ASN A 18 0.60 9.16 -7.95
CA ASN A 18 0.61 10.41 -7.20
C ASN A 18 -0.39 10.46 -6.01
N LEU A 19 -0.60 9.33 -5.34
CA LEU A 19 -1.47 9.27 -4.16
C LEU A 19 -0.90 10.13 -3.03
N LYS A 20 -1.77 10.81 -2.29
CA LYS A 20 -1.38 11.62 -1.11
C LYS A 20 -1.17 10.76 0.13
N GLU A 21 -1.92 9.67 0.25
CA GLU A 21 -1.88 8.75 1.38
C GLU A 21 -2.31 7.35 0.92
N ILE A 22 -1.70 6.33 1.49
CA ILE A 22 -2.02 4.92 1.25
C ILE A 22 -2.51 4.32 2.57
N PHE A 23 -3.59 3.56 2.49
CA PHE A 23 -4.20 2.87 3.63
C PHE A 23 -4.08 1.35 3.48
N ILE A 24 -3.89 0.67 4.60
CA ILE A 24 -3.96 -0.80 4.69
C ILE A 24 -4.84 -1.14 5.89
N ASN A 25 -5.75 -2.10 5.74
CA ASN A 25 -6.48 -2.69 6.86
C ASN A 25 -6.15 -4.18 6.97
N THR A 26 -6.15 -4.70 8.20
CA THR A 26 -5.97 -6.13 8.45
C THR A 26 -6.64 -6.52 9.76
N TYR A 27 -6.91 -7.81 9.93
CA TYR A 27 -7.35 -8.36 11.22
C TYR A 27 -6.27 -8.13 12.29
N VAL A 28 -6.67 -7.76 13.51
CA VAL A 28 -5.75 -7.43 14.60
C VAL A 28 -4.86 -8.62 14.99
N LYS A 29 -5.36 -9.86 14.91
CA LYS A 29 -4.54 -11.06 15.20
C LYS A 29 -3.71 -11.54 14.01
N ASN A 30 -3.79 -10.90 12.83
CA ASN A 30 -2.91 -11.20 11.71
C ASN A 30 -1.54 -10.55 11.92
N ILE A 31 -0.75 -11.14 12.81
CA ILE A 31 0.60 -10.68 13.18
C ILE A 31 1.54 -10.59 11.96
N PRO A 32 1.55 -11.53 11.00
CA PRO A 32 2.39 -11.42 9.81
C PRO A 32 2.16 -10.12 9.02
N SER A 33 0.91 -9.78 8.71
CA SER A 33 0.58 -8.54 7.99
C SER A 33 0.94 -7.29 8.78
N ARG A 34 0.73 -7.29 10.10
CA ARG A 34 1.11 -6.18 10.98
C ARG A 34 2.63 -5.95 11.02
N ARG A 35 3.43 -7.01 11.01
CA ARG A 35 4.89 -6.90 10.89
C ARG A 35 5.31 -6.29 9.55
N VAL A 36 4.56 -6.53 8.47
CA VAL A 36 4.83 -5.87 7.19
C VAL A 36 4.55 -4.38 7.27
N THR A 37 3.42 -3.95 7.85
CA THR A 37 3.09 -2.53 7.99
C THR A 37 4.09 -1.78 8.87
N GLU A 38 4.62 -2.43 9.91
CA GLU A 38 5.72 -1.92 10.74
C GLU A 38 7.02 -1.76 9.93
N LYS A 39 7.43 -2.79 9.19
CA LYS A 39 8.66 -2.78 8.35
C LYS A 39 8.62 -1.72 7.23
N VAL A 40 7.43 -1.29 6.84
CA VAL A 40 7.24 -0.23 5.84
C VAL A 40 6.85 1.12 6.45
N SER A 41 7.00 1.24 7.77
CA SER A 41 6.84 2.49 8.51
C SER A 41 5.45 3.13 8.41
N MET A 42 4.40 2.34 8.16
CA MET A 42 3.04 2.83 8.25
C MET A 42 2.65 3.09 9.71
N LYS A 43 1.77 4.07 9.93
CA LYS A 43 1.28 4.42 11.26
C LYS A 43 -0.11 3.85 11.49
N LYS A 44 -0.32 3.22 12.65
CA LYS A 44 -1.65 2.77 13.09
C LYS A 44 -2.55 3.98 13.27
N ARG A 45 -3.77 3.91 12.74
CA ARG A 45 -4.77 5.00 12.77
C ARG A 45 -5.93 4.71 13.70
N LYS A 46 -6.59 3.57 13.48
CA LYS A 46 -7.83 3.22 14.19
C LYS A 46 -8.02 1.71 14.19
N GLU A 47 -8.75 1.22 15.17
CA GLU A 47 -9.33 -0.13 15.15
C GLU A 47 -10.85 -0.06 15.08
N PHE A 48 -11.46 -1.05 14.45
CA PHE A 48 -12.91 -1.14 14.28
C PHE A 48 -13.36 -2.59 14.19
N ASP A 49 -14.57 -2.87 14.63
CA ASP A 49 -15.19 -4.17 14.48
C ASP A 49 -15.84 -4.28 13.09
N LYS A 50 -15.64 -5.43 12.45
CA LYS A 50 -16.24 -5.76 11.17
C LYS A 50 -17.01 -7.06 11.31
N VAL A 51 -18.28 -7.06 10.89
CA VAL A 51 -19.03 -8.31 10.65
C VAL A 51 -18.47 -8.94 9.38
N VAL A 52 -17.92 -10.15 9.50
CA VAL A 52 -17.18 -10.79 8.40
C VAL A 52 -18.01 -11.80 7.61
N ASP A 53 -19.13 -12.25 8.16
CA ASP A 53 -20.03 -13.18 7.52
C ASP A 53 -21.49 -12.98 7.96
N GLN A 54 -22.39 -13.76 7.36
CA GLN A 54 -23.83 -13.72 7.66
C GLN A 54 -24.18 -14.34 9.02
N SER A 55 -23.25 -15.05 9.68
CA SER A 55 -23.47 -15.59 11.02
C SER A 55 -23.39 -14.51 12.10
N GLY A 56 -23.00 -13.28 11.73
CA GLY A 56 -22.77 -12.20 12.66
C GLY A 56 -21.39 -12.27 13.32
N GLN A 57 -20.46 -13.08 12.80
CA GLN A 57 -19.10 -13.15 13.33
C GLN A 57 -18.44 -11.77 13.24
N ILE A 58 -17.95 -11.28 14.37
CA ILE A 58 -17.26 -10.00 14.45
C ILE A 58 -15.75 -10.24 14.55
N MET A 59 -14.99 -9.60 13.66
CA MET A 59 -13.54 -9.55 13.71
C MET A 59 -13.06 -8.12 13.90
N ARG A 60 -12.20 -7.90 14.89
CA ARG A 60 -11.53 -6.61 15.13
C ARG A 60 -10.46 -6.37 14.07
N HIS A 61 -10.63 -5.35 13.26
CA HIS A 61 -9.66 -4.88 12.27
C HIS A 61 -8.90 -3.64 12.75
N VAL A 62 -7.72 -3.44 12.18
CA VAL A 62 -6.88 -2.26 12.38
C VAL A 62 -6.57 -1.62 11.02
N VAL A 63 -6.57 -0.29 10.99
CA VAL A 63 -6.18 0.52 9.83
C VAL A 63 -4.82 1.16 10.10
N TYR A 64 -3.95 1.09 9.10
CA TYR A 64 -2.68 1.77 9.02
C TYR A 64 -2.71 2.78 7.87
N SER A 65 -1.91 3.84 7.96
CA SER A 65 -1.71 4.75 6.83
C SER A 65 -0.27 5.23 6.70
N LEU A 66 0.10 5.59 5.49
CA LEU A 66 1.36 6.25 5.15
C LEU A 66 1.07 7.41 4.22
N LYS A 67 1.44 8.62 4.63
CA LYS A 67 1.34 9.82 3.83
C LYS A 67 2.55 9.96 2.92
N LYS A 68 2.33 10.48 1.71
CA LYS A 68 3.42 10.90 0.82
C LYS A 68 4.25 11.95 1.56
N LYS A 69 5.52 11.67 1.79
CA LYS A 69 6.44 12.66 2.34
C LYS A 69 6.57 13.79 1.32
N ARG A 70 6.44 15.04 1.76
CA ARG A 70 6.79 16.16 0.90
C ARG A 70 8.30 16.23 0.78
N ILE A 71 8.78 16.88 -0.29
CA ILE A 71 10.21 17.14 -0.48
C ILE A 71 10.76 17.94 0.70
N SER A 72 9.96 18.84 1.28
CA SER A 72 10.29 19.57 2.52
C SER A 72 10.59 18.68 3.71
N ASP A 73 10.04 17.45 3.73
CA ASP A 73 10.10 16.54 4.87
C ASP A 73 11.25 15.52 4.73
N LEU A 74 11.97 15.56 3.61
CA LEU A 74 13.09 14.70 3.28
C LEU A 74 14.35 15.57 3.27
N GLY A 75 15.07 15.59 4.40
CA GLY A 75 16.43 16.12 4.44
C GLY A 75 17.23 15.50 3.29
N GLU A 76 17.67 16.37 2.38
CA GLU A 76 18.33 16.15 1.09
C GLU A 76 18.40 14.73 0.50
N ARG A 77 18.01 14.66 -0.79
CA ARG A 77 18.35 13.62 -1.79
C ARG A 77 17.40 12.42 -1.90
N TRP A 78 16.13 12.69 -2.19
CA TRP A 78 15.29 11.73 -2.90
C TRP A 78 15.43 11.94 -4.42
N ASN A 79 16.13 11.03 -5.10
CA ASN A 79 16.19 10.96 -6.56
C ASN A 79 15.27 9.82 -7.04
N PRO A 80 14.00 10.07 -7.37
CA PRO A 80 13.13 9.02 -7.87
C PRO A 80 13.66 8.56 -9.23
N ARG A 81 14.14 7.31 -9.33
CA ARG A 81 14.44 6.72 -10.63
C ARG A 81 13.12 6.67 -11.42
N PRO A 82 13.09 7.13 -12.69
CA PRO A 82 11.90 7.04 -13.50
C PRO A 82 11.49 5.57 -13.61
N ILE A 83 10.26 5.27 -13.19
CA ILE A 83 9.68 3.95 -13.35
C ILE A 83 9.47 3.75 -14.85
N LYS A 84 10.29 2.91 -15.49
CA LYS A 84 10.03 2.48 -16.86
C LYS A 84 8.67 1.76 -16.87
N PRO A 85 7.73 2.12 -17.76
CA PRO A 85 6.41 1.50 -17.78
C PRO A 85 6.55 -0.01 -17.97
N LEU A 86 5.93 -0.79 -17.07
CA LEU A 86 6.10 -2.23 -16.99
C LEU A 86 5.34 -3.00 -18.10
N PHE A 87 4.55 -2.31 -18.92
CA PHE A 87 3.81 -2.93 -20.03
C PHE A 87 3.84 -2.02 -21.27
N LYS A 88 4.74 -2.32 -22.20
CA LYS A 88 4.52 -2.06 -23.63
C LYS A 88 4.26 -3.41 -24.30
N LYS A 89 3.02 -3.90 -24.23
CA LYS A 89 2.53 -4.87 -25.22
C LYS A 89 1.43 -4.18 -26.01
N GLN A 90 1.80 -3.78 -27.21
CA GLN A 90 0.90 -3.42 -28.31
C GLN A 90 -0.06 -4.59 -28.50
N LEU A 91 -1.34 -4.42 -28.16
CA LEU A 91 -2.39 -5.28 -28.69
C LEU A 91 -2.79 -4.67 -30.03
N THR A 92 -2.16 -5.12 -31.11
CA THR A 92 -2.72 -4.97 -32.45
C THR A 92 -3.88 -5.96 -32.55
N TYR A 93 -5.12 -5.47 -32.46
CA TYR A 93 -6.27 -6.22 -32.94
C TYR A 93 -6.34 -6.03 -34.46
N ASP A 94 -6.06 -7.11 -35.20
CA ASP A 94 -6.29 -7.23 -36.63
C ASP A 94 -7.79 -7.45 -36.83
N MET A 95 -8.48 -6.48 -37.44
CA MET A 95 -9.88 -6.63 -37.86
C MET A 95 -9.88 -7.40 -39.18
N ARG A 96 -10.12 -8.71 -39.11
CA ARG A 96 -10.56 -9.52 -40.24
C ARG A 96 -11.92 -10.12 -39.94
#